data_AF-A0A7J3D5B7-F1
#
_entry.id   AF-A0A7J3D5B7-F1
#
_cell.length_a   1.000
_cell.length_b   1.000
_cell.length_c   1.000
_cell.angle_alpha   90.00
_cell.angle_beta   90.00
_cell.angle_gamma   90.00
#
_symmetry.space_group_name_H-M   'P 1'
#
loop_
_entity.id
_entity.type
_entity.pdbx_description
1 polymer ?
#
loop_
_entity_poly.entity_id
_entity_poly.type
_entity_poly.pdbx_seq_one_letter_code
_entity_poly.pdbx_strand_id
1 'polypeptide(L)'
;MNLSEPATELAKKILSKVPWQNRLVASITRQMTGITMIDIYSFEEAVNFLRSCRSDYSLDELLISGSSATINYLDLSALANWVGDVLGDSELSQALREVVGGESENPLLAFREKVKPVLELMEQRLEQCKAKLPEAP
;
A
#
# COMPACT_ATOMS: atom_id res chain seq x y z
N MET A 1 -5.41 -10.94 10.74
CA MET A 1 -4.37 -11.97 10.55
C MET A 1 -3.13 -11.48 11.28
N ASN A 2 -2.35 -12.33 11.94
CA ASN A 2 -1.09 -11.89 12.56
C ASN A 2 0.08 -12.46 11.76
N LEU A 3 0.94 -11.57 11.28
CA LEU A 3 2.16 -11.90 10.57
C LEU A 3 3.26 -12.39 11.52
N SER A 4 4.05 -13.36 11.08
CA SER A 4 5.22 -13.82 11.83
C SER A 4 6.32 -12.75 11.89
N GLU A 5 7.21 -12.86 12.88
CA GLU A 5 8.35 -11.93 12.96
C GLU A 5 9.32 -12.14 11.78
N PRO A 6 9.68 -11.07 11.04
CA PRO A 6 10.59 -11.18 9.92
C PRO A 6 12.02 -11.46 10.40
N ALA A 7 12.78 -12.18 9.57
CA ALA A 7 14.23 -12.29 9.75
C ALA A 7 14.90 -10.91 9.61
N THR A 8 16.01 -10.70 10.30
CA THR A 8 16.75 -9.42 10.30
C THR A 8 17.14 -8.96 8.89
N GLU A 9 17.59 -9.88 8.03
CA GLU A 9 17.96 -9.56 6.65
C GLU A 9 16.75 -9.13 5.80
N LEU A 10 15.58 -9.75 6.02
CA LEU A 10 14.34 -9.33 5.38
C LEU A 10 13.92 -7.94 5.86
N ALA A 11 14.02 -7.66 7.16
CA ALA A 11 13.73 -6.35 7.73
C ALA A 11 14.63 -5.25 7.13
N LYS A 12 15.94 -5.50 6.97
CA LYS A 12 16.86 -4.55 6.32
C LYS A 12 16.44 -4.26 4.88
N LYS A 13 16.05 -5.31 4.14
CA LYS A 13 15.63 -5.17 2.75
C LYS A 13 14.31 -4.39 2.63
N ILE A 14 13.31 -4.70 3.44
CA ILE A 14 12.02 -4.00 3.47
C ILE A 14 12.19 -2.51 3.79
N LEU A 15 13.09 -2.18 4.71
CA LEU A 15 13.38 -0.79 5.10
C LEU A 15 14.32 -0.06 4.14
N SER A 16 14.87 -0.74 3.14
CA SER A 16 15.73 -0.14 2.12
C SER A 16 14.93 0.41 0.93
N LYS A 17 15.56 1.32 0.17
CA LYS A 17 15.02 1.77 -1.12
C LYS A 17 15.37 0.80 -2.24
N VAL A 18 14.43 0.62 -3.17
CA VAL A 18 14.63 -0.15 -4.39
C VAL A 18 15.08 0.74 -5.55
N PRO A 19 15.83 0.21 -6.53
CA PRO A 19 16.21 0.97 -7.71
C PRO A 19 15.00 1.27 -8.60
N TRP A 20 15.15 2.24 -9.51
CA TRP A 20 14.08 2.72 -10.39
C TRP A 20 13.38 1.62 -11.21
N GLN A 21 14.11 0.59 -11.65
CA GLN A 21 13.54 -0.52 -12.43
C GLN A 21 12.58 -1.37 -11.60
N ASN A 22 12.73 -1.36 -10.27
CA ASN A 22 11.95 -2.15 -9.34
C ASN A 22 10.94 -1.31 -8.56
N ARG A 23 10.72 -0.04 -8.94
CA ARG A 23 9.76 0.83 -8.25
C ARG A 23 8.33 0.35 -8.46
N LEU A 24 7.48 0.61 -7.48
CA LEU A 24 6.03 0.48 -7.63
C LEU A 24 5.48 1.79 -8.20
N VAL A 25 4.43 1.72 -9.01
CA VAL A 25 3.84 2.92 -9.63
C VAL A 25 2.39 3.05 -9.16
N ALA A 26 2.08 4.18 -8.57
CA ALA A 26 0.72 4.57 -8.17
C ALA A 26 0.22 5.72 -9.04
N SER A 27 -1.07 6.05 -8.93
CA SER A 27 -1.67 7.18 -9.63
C SER A 27 -2.46 8.08 -8.68
N ILE A 28 -2.39 9.38 -8.95
CA ILE A 28 -3.18 10.41 -8.29
C ILE A 28 -4.00 11.09 -9.37
N THR A 29 -5.33 11.05 -9.24
CA THR A 29 -6.25 11.74 -10.13
C THR A 29 -6.75 13.01 -9.44
N ARG A 30 -6.55 14.16 -10.08
CA ARG A 30 -7.08 15.44 -9.64
C ARG A 30 -7.99 16.01 -10.73
N GLN A 31 -9.13 16.56 -10.35
CA GLN A 31 -10.13 17.04 -11.31
C GLN A 31 -9.59 18.02 -12.37
N MET A 32 -8.65 18.90 -11.99
CA MET A 32 -8.14 19.94 -12.90
C MET A 32 -6.86 19.55 -13.65
N THR A 33 -6.04 18.65 -13.09
CA THR A 33 -4.72 18.33 -13.67
C THR A 33 -4.66 16.92 -14.27
N GLY A 34 -5.75 16.15 -14.18
CA GLY A 34 -5.81 14.78 -14.69
C GLY A 34 -5.06 13.78 -13.80
N ILE A 35 -4.50 12.75 -14.43
CA ILE A 35 -3.82 11.63 -13.76
C ILE A 35 -2.31 11.92 -13.73
N THR A 36 -1.73 11.89 -12.53
CA THR A 36 -0.28 11.94 -12.31
C THR A 36 0.19 10.60 -11.79
N MET A 37 1.26 10.05 -12.40
CA MET A 37 1.90 8.83 -11.91
C MET A 37 2.90 9.18 -10.80
N ILE A 38 2.90 8.39 -9.73
CA ILE A 38 3.81 8.53 -8.59
C ILE A 38 4.65 7.27 -8.50
N ASP A 39 5.96 7.47 -8.50
CA ASP A 39 6.93 6.40 -8.30
C ASP A 39 7.15 6.17 -6.80
N ILE A 40 7.08 4.91 -6.38
CA ILE A 40 7.26 4.46 -5.00
C ILE A 40 8.49 3.55 -4.94
N TYR A 41 9.48 3.97 -4.15
CA TYR A 41 10.80 3.34 -4.06
C TYR A 41 11.03 2.64 -2.72
N SER A 42 10.13 2.74 -1.76
CA SER A 42 10.29 2.04 -0.47
C SER A 42 8.97 1.51 0.05
N PHE A 43 9.06 0.52 0.94
CA PHE A 43 7.90 -0.06 1.59
C PHE A 43 7.15 0.98 2.44
N GLU A 44 7.88 1.88 3.11
CA GLU A 44 7.28 2.96 3.89
C GLU A 44 6.57 4.01 3.01
N GLU A 45 7.12 4.34 1.84
CA GLU A 45 6.42 5.18 0.85
C GLU A 45 5.11 4.53 0.39
N ALA A 46 5.09 3.21 0.17
CA ALA A 46 3.87 2.47 -0.18
C ALA A 46 2.81 2.52 0.92
N VAL A 47 3.22 2.31 2.19
CA VAL A 47 2.33 2.44 3.37
C VAL A 47 1.75 3.84 3.46
N ASN A 48 2.60 4.87 3.34
CA ASN A 48 2.16 6.27 3.40
C ASN A 48 1.21 6.62 2.25
N PHE A 49 1.45 6.10 1.05
CA PHE A 49 0.55 6.28 -0.08
C PHE A 49 -0.80 5.62 0.18
N LEU A 50 -0.83 4.38 0.68
CA LEU A 50 -2.09 3.70 1.01
C LEU A 50 -2.87 4.38 2.12
N ARG A 51 -2.21 4.99 3.11
CA ARG A 51 -2.87 5.85 4.12
C ARG A 51 -3.66 6.98 3.45
N SER A 52 -3.11 7.59 2.39
CA SER A 52 -3.81 8.63 1.64
C SER A 52 -4.93 8.08 0.74
N CYS A 53 -4.91 6.78 0.40
CA CYS A 53 -6.01 6.10 -0.30
C CYS A 53 -7.16 5.73 0.63
N ARG A 54 -6.91 5.69 1.95
CA ARG A 54 -7.92 5.49 2.99
C ARG A 54 -8.77 6.76 3.13
N SER A 55 -9.55 7.05 2.09
CA SER A 55 -10.59 8.06 2.16
C SER A 55 -11.78 7.47 2.91
N ASP A 56 -12.03 8.02 4.09
CA ASP A 56 -13.28 7.90 4.84
C ASP A 56 -14.42 8.72 4.21
N TYR A 57 -14.12 9.57 3.24
CA TYR A 57 -15.14 10.38 2.56
C TYR A 57 -16.26 9.53 1.93
N SER A 58 -17.50 9.90 2.20
CA SER A 58 -18.64 9.38 1.47
C SER A 58 -18.60 9.86 0.01
N LEU A 59 -19.24 9.13 -0.91
CA LEU A 59 -19.41 9.58 -2.30
C LEU A 59 -20.05 10.97 -2.36
N ASP A 60 -20.95 11.26 -1.42
CA ASP A 60 -21.62 12.55 -1.28
C ASP A 60 -20.65 13.67 -0.88
N GLU A 61 -19.68 13.42 -0.01
CA GLU A 61 -18.66 14.42 0.37
C GLU A 61 -17.70 14.75 -0.79
N LEU A 62 -17.40 13.77 -1.64
CA LEU A 62 -16.63 14.02 -2.88
C LEU A 62 -17.42 14.90 -3.87
N LEU A 63 -18.75 14.78 -3.90
CA LEU A 63 -19.63 15.61 -4.74
C LEU A 63 -19.85 17.02 -4.16
N ILE A 64 -19.89 17.15 -2.83
CA ILE A 64 -20.10 18.44 -2.13
C ILE A 64 -18.82 19.29 -2.11
N SER A 65 -17.63 18.67 -2.07
CA SER A 65 -16.34 19.37 -1.92
C SER A 65 -15.91 20.22 -3.14
N GLY A 66 -16.63 20.14 -4.26
CA GLY A 66 -16.72 21.17 -5.30
C GLY A 66 -15.45 21.64 -6.02
N SER A 67 -14.23 21.25 -5.64
CA SER A 67 -12.99 21.71 -6.30
C SER A 67 -11.67 20.99 -5.98
N SER A 68 -11.60 20.09 -4.98
CA SER A 68 -10.30 19.49 -4.56
C SER A 68 -10.25 17.97 -4.50
N ALA A 69 -11.30 17.27 -4.95
CA ALA A 69 -11.39 15.81 -4.91
C ALA A 69 -10.16 15.19 -5.59
N THR A 70 -9.33 14.53 -4.78
CA THR A 70 -8.12 13.83 -5.20
C THR A 70 -8.34 12.34 -4.96
N ILE A 71 -8.25 11.55 -6.03
CA ILE A 71 -8.43 10.10 -5.97
C ILE A 71 -7.04 9.47 -6.10
N ASN A 72 -6.57 8.86 -5.02
CA ASN A 72 -5.33 8.11 -5.01
C ASN A 72 -5.63 6.63 -5.27
N TYR A 73 -4.86 6.03 -6.18
CA TYR A 73 -5.03 4.65 -6.58
C TYR A 73 -3.69 3.94 -6.69
N LEU A 74 -3.67 2.71 -6.20
CA LEU A 74 -2.55 1.78 -6.32
C LEU A 74 -3.12 0.40 -6.59
N ASP A 75 -2.65 -0.27 -7.63
CA ASP A 75 -3.07 -1.65 -7.89
C ASP A 75 -2.57 -2.57 -6.76
N LEU A 76 -3.51 -3.10 -5.98
CA LEU A 76 -3.21 -3.95 -4.82
C LEU A 76 -2.63 -5.32 -5.23
N SER A 77 -2.93 -5.79 -6.44
CA SER A 77 -2.33 -7.02 -6.98
C SER A 77 -0.86 -6.76 -7.36
N ALA A 78 -0.60 -5.62 -8.00
CA ALA A 78 0.76 -5.20 -8.32
C ALA A 78 1.59 -4.97 -7.04
N LEU A 79 1.00 -4.38 -6.01
CA LEU A 79 1.61 -4.24 -4.69
C LEU A 79 1.95 -5.61 -4.07
N ALA A 80 1.03 -6.56 -4.08
CA ALA A 80 1.27 -7.89 -3.52
C ALA A 80 2.42 -8.62 -4.25
N ASN A 81 2.48 -8.51 -5.57
CA ASN A 81 3.59 -9.04 -6.37
C ASN A 81 4.91 -8.32 -6.06
N TRP A 82 4.90 -6.99 -5.98
CA TRP A 82 6.08 -6.20 -5.64
C TRP A 82 6.67 -6.58 -4.27
N VAL A 83 5.81 -6.78 -3.26
CA VAL A 83 6.23 -7.25 -1.93
C VAL A 83 6.91 -8.63 -2.00
N GLY A 84 6.35 -9.56 -2.77
CA GLY A 84 6.92 -10.91 -2.91
C GLY A 84 8.20 -10.94 -3.75
N ASP A 85 8.15 -10.35 -4.93
CA ASP A 85 9.17 -10.52 -5.96
C ASP A 85 10.35 -9.54 -5.76
N VAL A 86 10.07 -8.31 -5.36
CA VAL A 86 11.09 -7.28 -5.17
C VAL A 86 11.61 -7.30 -3.73
N LEU A 87 10.72 -7.22 -2.74
CA LEU A 87 11.13 -7.18 -1.34
C LEU A 87 11.49 -8.56 -0.79
N GLY A 88 10.96 -9.65 -1.37
CA GLY A 88 11.25 -11.01 -0.93
C GLY A 88 10.38 -11.47 0.25
N ASP A 89 9.32 -10.74 0.57
CA ASP A 89 8.42 -11.08 1.67
C ASP A 89 7.24 -11.93 1.16
N SER A 90 7.48 -13.23 1.04
CA SER A 90 6.48 -14.18 0.56
C SER A 90 5.26 -14.30 1.48
N GLU A 91 5.45 -14.16 2.79
CA GLU A 91 4.37 -14.26 3.78
C GLU A 91 3.42 -13.07 3.65
N LEU A 92 3.95 -11.84 3.66
CA LEU A 92 3.12 -10.66 3.46
C LEU A 92 2.49 -10.67 2.08
N SER A 93 3.25 -11.00 1.03
CA SER A 93 2.73 -11.10 -0.35
C SER A 93 1.53 -12.04 -0.43
N GLN A 94 1.59 -13.20 0.22
CA GLN A 94 0.50 -14.16 0.26
C GLN A 94 -0.72 -13.61 1.03
N ALA A 95 -0.50 -13.04 2.22
CA ALA A 95 -1.58 -12.44 3.01
C ALA A 95 -2.30 -11.29 2.24
N LEU A 96 -1.54 -10.47 1.50
CA LEU A 96 -2.09 -9.44 0.64
C LEU A 96 -2.93 -10.04 -0.49
N ARG A 97 -2.46 -11.10 -1.16
CA ARG A 97 -3.21 -11.78 -2.22
C ARG A 97 -4.54 -12.36 -1.72
N GLU A 98 -4.57 -12.87 -0.50
CA GLU A 98 -5.81 -13.39 0.11
C GLU A 98 -6.85 -12.28 0.30
N VAL A 99 -6.42 -11.12 0.81
CA VAL A 99 -7.29 -9.95 0.95
C VAL A 99 -7.76 -9.44 -0.43
N VAL A 100 -6.84 -9.37 -1.40
CA VAL A 100 -7.13 -8.87 -2.75
C VAL A 100 -8.04 -9.83 -3.53
N GLY A 101 -7.88 -11.14 -3.34
CA GLY A 101 -8.68 -12.18 -3.99
C GLY A 101 -10.03 -12.44 -3.32
N GLY A 102 -10.26 -11.93 -2.10
CA GLY A 102 -11.52 -12.06 -1.39
C GLY A 102 -12.70 -11.45 -2.15
N GLU A 103 -13.89 -12.02 -1.95
CA GLU A 103 -15.13 -11.47 -2.49
C GLU A 103 -15.43 -10.10 -1.87
N SER A 104 -15.95 -9.20 -2.70
CA SER A 104 -16.44 -7.89 -2.27
C SER A 104 -17.95 -7.89 -2.36
N GLU A 105 -18.61 -7.36 -1.33
CA GLU A 105 -20.08 -7.22 -1.33
C GLU A 105 -20.54 -6.27 -2.43
N ASN A 106 -19.73 -5.25 -2.73
CA ASN A 106 -19.96 -4.33 -3.83
C ASN A 106 -18.72 -4.21 -4.74
N PRO A 107 -18.78 -4.75 -5.98
CA PRO A 107 -17.68 -4.64 -6.94
C PRO A 107 -17.21 -3.21 -7.23
N LEU A 108 -18.10 -2.22 -7.12
CA LEU A 108 -17.77 -0.80 -7.32
C LEU A 108 -16.98 -0.20 -6.14
N LEU A 109 -17.04 -0.82 -4.96
CA LEU A 109 -16.32 -0.41 -3.75
C LEU A 109 -15.19 -1.37 -3.38
N ALA A 110 -14.97 -2.42 -4.17
CA ALA A 110 -14.01 -3.48 -3.87
C ALA A 110 -12.61 -2.96 -3.54
N PHE A 111 -12.12 -1.96 -4.26
CA PHE A 111 -10.84 -1.31 -3.94
C PHE A 111 -10.85 -0.71 -2.53
N ARG A 112 -11.88 0.09 -2.22
CA ARG A 112 -12.01 0.78 -0.93
C ARG A 112 -12.11 -0.21 0.23
N GLU A 113 -12.89 -1.27 0.05
CA GLU A 113 -13.06 -2.34 1.03
C GLU A 113 -11.73 -3.04 1.33
N LYS A 114 -10.88 -3.21 0.31
CA LYS A 114 -9.60 -3.94 0.39
C LYS A 114 -8.42 -3.07 0.85
N VAL A 115 -8.45 -1.76 0.63
CA VAL A 115 -7.36 -0.85 1.03
C VAL A 115 -7.08 -0.90 2.53
N LYS A 116 -8.13 -0.87 3.37
CA LYS A 116 -7.96 -0.90 4.82
C LYS A 116 -7.26 -2.18 5.33
N PRO A 117 -7.76 -3.40 5.05
CA PRO A 117 -7.10 -4.62 5.51
C PRO A 117 -5.70 -4.81 4.91
N VAL A 118 -5.47 -4.37 3.66
CA VAL A 118 -4.12 -4.35 3.07
C VAL A 118 -3.18 -3.41 3.86
N LEU A 119 -3.63 -2.20 4.16
CA LEU A 119 -2.85 -1.23 4.92
C LEU A 119 -2.49 -1.76 6.31
N GLU A 120 -3.44 -2.36 7.03
CA GLU A 120 -3.22 -2.91 8.37
C GLU A 120 -2.11 -3.99 8.36
N LEU A 121 -2.10 -4.88 7.36
CA LEU A 121 -1.04 -5.88 7.20
C LEU A 121 0.32 -5.25 6.92
N MET A 122 0.37 -4.22 6.08
CA MET A 122 1.61 -3.54 5.75
C MET A 122 2.15 -2.72 6.93
N GLU A 123 1.28 -2.06 7.69
CA GLU A 123 1.65 -1.35 8.92
C GLU A 123 2.21 -2.31 9.95
N GLN A 124 1.55 -3.45 10.17
CA GLN A 124 2.06 -4.50 11.05
C GLN A 124 3.47 -4.94 10.63
N ARG A 125 3.69 -5.22 9.34
CA ARG A 125 5.03 -5.63 8.86
C ARG A 125 6.07 -4.53 9.01
N LEU A 126 5.70 -3.27 8.76
CA LEU A 126 6.60 -2.13 8.92
C LEU A 126 7.06 -1.99 10.37
N GLU A 127 6.14 -2.10 11.33
CA GLU A 127 6.43 -2.05 12.76
C GLU A 127 7.36 -3.19 13.19
N GLN A 128 7.08 -4.41 12.73
CA GLN A 128 7.93 -5.58 12.99
C GLN A 128 9.36 -5.38 12.47
N CYS A 129 9.52 -4.83 11.26
CA CYS A 129 10.83 -4.55 10.68
C CYS A 129 11.59 -3.46 11.46
N LYS A 130 10.91 -2.37 11.84
CA LYS A 130 11.51 -1.28 12.63
C LYS A 130 11.94 -1.75 14.03
N ALA A 131 11.14 -2.60 14.68
CA ALA A 131 11.48 -3.14 15.99
C ALA A 131 12.74 -4.04 15.98
N LYS A 132 13.03 -4.70 14.84
CA LYS A 132 14.23 -5.54 14.68
C LYS A 132 15.51 -4.75 14.42
N LEU A 133 15.41 -3.54 13.89
CA LEU A 133 16.53 -2.67 13.53
C LEU A 133 16.36 -1.32 14.23
N PRO A 134 16.60 -1.24 15.56
CA PRO A 134 16.55 0.04 16.25
C PRO A 134 17.48 1.03 15.54
N GLU A 135 16.98 2.26 15.32
CA GLU A 135 17.76 3.33 14.70
C GLU A 135 19.11 3.43 15.39
N ALA A 136 20.18 3.47 14.59
CA ALA A 136 21.50 3.78 15.13
C ALA A 136 21.44 5.18 15.78
N PRO A 137 22.03 5.37 16.98
CA PRO A 137 21.97 6.62 17.72
C PRO A 137 22.57 7.81 16.97
#